data_AF-J9GQJ6-F1
#
_entry.id   AF-J9GQJ6-F1
#
_cell.length_a   1.000
_cell.length_b   1.000
_cell.length_c   1.000
_cell.angle_alpha   90.00
_cell.angle_beta   90.00
_cell.angle_gamma   90.00
#
_symmetry.space_group_name_H-M   'P 1'
#
loop_
_entity.id
_entity.type
_entity.pdbx_description
1 polymer ?
#
loop_
_entity_poly.entity_id
_entity_poly.type
_entity_poly.pdbx_seq_one_letter_code
_entity_poly.pdbx_strand_id
1 'polypeptide(L)'
;MASIQEKLADSLGRLKAYQDKNKHSILKGQKALGETHTRRLLQNGYLEPIIRGWYMPCMPGLEGDTTIWYASYWDFVAAYCSDRFGSSWCLTPEESLDYYAGETVVPMQLIIRSPKASNNIITLKHGDTLLDITSSLPDGLVKEAKFGLNLYSLAEALAYCSPTYFSKSPINARTCLCMLNSADEILKVVADHGNSVRASRIVGALRNVNRNEMADKILQFMKKLGHEIRPEDPFEDKAAEFSSVNRQAVSPYAVRIRLMWKQMKEQVKGLGLVPARVVLSMEDILDSMEENYVKDSYHSLSIEGYRVTEGLIERVRSGKWNPEDSQADADSRNALAARGYYQAFLKVKDSVRKVLQGAEAGKTVAEDFEDWHFEMFQPCITAGIIKASDLVGYRDNQVYIRGSKHTPLSPDAVREAMPVWMELMEQEEDAMVRAILGHFFFVYIHPYMDGNGRTARFIMNAMLVTGGYLWRVITVEERTAYMEALEKASIEGDITSFAKIILSGRKE
;
A
#
# COMPACT_ATOMS: atom_id res chain seq x y z
N MET A 1 -28.96 20.79 -36.14
CA MET A 1 -28.41 19.49 -35.68
C MET A 1 -27.36 19.78 -34.62
N ALA A 2 -27.38 19.08 -33.49
CA ALA A 2 -26.37 19.27 -32.44
C ALA A 2 -24.96 18.93 -32.96
N SER A 3 -23.96 19.73 -32.57
CA SER A 3 -22.56 19.56 -32.92
C SER A 3 -21.98 18.29 -32.28
N ILE A 4 -20.80 17.85 -32.75
CA ILE A 4 -20.10 16.70 -32.16
C ILE A 4 -19.75 16.97 -30.69
N GLN A 5 -19.36 18.20 -30.36
CA GLN A 5 -19.02 18.64 -29.01
C GLN A 5 -20.24 18.65 -28.09
N GLU A 6 -21.39 19.16 -28.55
CA GLU A 6 -22.65 19.14 -27.80
C GLU A 6 -23.12 17.71 -27.51
N LYS A 7 -22.98 16.81 -28.49
CA LYS A 7 -23.29 15.38 -28.31
C LYS A 7 -22.35 14.71 -27.30
N LEU A 8 -21.06 15.05 -27.30
CA LEU A 8 -20.12 14.51 -26.32
C LEU A 8 -20.44 15.04 -24.91
N ALA A 9 -20.71 16.33 -24.77
CA ALA A 9 -21.10 16.96 -23.51
C ALA A 9 -22.36 16.32 -22.92
N ASP A 10 -23.38 16.04 -23.73
CA ASP A 10 -24.59 15.31 -23.30
C ASP A 10 -24.26 13.89 -22.80
N SER A 11 -23.39 13.15 -23.51
CA SER A 11 -22.94 11.83 -23.03
C SER A 11 -22.16 11.90 -21.72
N LEU A 12 -21.30 12.91 -21.54
CA LEU A 12 -20.57 13.14 -20.29
C LEU A 12 -21.51 13.51 -19.15
N GLY A 13 -22.52 14.33 -19.42
CA GLY A 13 -23.57 14.65 -18.45
C GLY A 13 -24.33 13.42 -17.98
N ARG A 14 -24.64 12.47 -18.88
CA ARG A 14 -25.26 11.19 -18.51
C ARG A 14 -24.33 10.29 -17.70
N LEU A 15 -23.06 10.21 -18.07
CA LEU A 15 -22.07 9.46 -17.31
C LEU A 15 -21.93 10.02 -15.89
N LYS A 16 -21.82 11.34 -15.75
CA LYS A 16 -21.79 12.01 -14.45
C LYS A 16 -23.05 11.73 -13.63
N ALA A 17 -24.23 11.89 -14.21
CA ALA A 17 -25.49 11.59 -13.50
C ALA A 17 -25.57 10.13 -13.04
N TYR A 18 -25.00 9.19 -13.81
CA TYR A 18 -24.86 7.81 -13.38
C TYR A 18 -23.92 7.67 -12.18
N GLN A 19 -22.72 8.27 -12.24
CA GLN A 19 -21.74 8.21 -11.15
C GLN A 19 -22.23 8.89 -9.87
N ASP A 20 -22.96 10.00 -9.97
CA ASP A 20 -23.52 10.71 -8.81
C ASP A 20 -24.64 9.90 -8.12
N LYS A 21 -25.33 9.02 -8.85
CA LYS A 21 -26.44 8.20 -8.33
C LYS A 21 -26.01 6.83 -7.84
N ASN A 22 -24.93 6.28 -8.38
CA ASN A 22 -24.49 4.92 -8.08
C ASN A 22 -23.25 4.95 -7.20
N LYS A 23 -23.22 4.05 -6.21
CA LYS A 23 -22.06 3.90 -5.32
C LYS A 23 -20.79 3.49 -6.07
N HIS A 24 -20.94 2.79 -7.19
CA HIS A 24 -19.86 2.25 -8.00
C HIS A 24 -19.82 2.92 -9.37
N SER A 25 -18.62 3.19 -9.86
CA SER A 25 -18.38 3.82 -11.16
C SER A 25 -18.53 2.84 -12.33
N ILE A 26 -18.45 1.53 -12.05
CA ILE A 26 -18.58 0.45 -13.02
C ILE A 26 -20.00 0.40 -13.58
N LEU A 27 -20.11 0.26 -14.90
CA LEU A 27 -21.39 0.30 -15.58
C LEU A 27 -21.57 -0.77 -16.65
N LYS A 28 -22.80 -1.27 -16.72
CA LYS A 28 -23.28 -2.14 -17.80
C LYS A 28 -23.84 -1.26 -18.92
N GLY A 29 -23.03 -0.96 -19.93
CA GLY A 29 -23.21 0.20 -20.83
C GLY A 29 -24.62 0.37 -21.40
N GLN A 30 -25.16 -0.68 -22.02
CA GLN A 30 -26.51 -0.64 -22.60
C GLN A 30 -27.60 -0.34 -21.56
N LYS A 31 -27.50 -0.93 -20.36
CA LYS A 31 -28.47 -0.75 -19.27
C LYS A 31 -28.32 0.61 -18.58
N ALA A 32 -27.09 1.11 -18.45
CA ALA A 32 -26.77 2.33 -17.72
C ALA A 32 -26.95 3.59 -18.56
N LEU A 33 -26.43 3.60 -19.79
CA LEU A 33 -26.31 4.79 -20.62
C LEU A 33 -27.01 4.65 -21.98
N GLY A 34 -27.40 3.43 -22.37
CA GLY A 34 -27.87 3.13 -23.72
C GLY A 34 -26.73 3.06 -24.74
N GLU A 35 -27.02 2.51 -25.91
CA GLU A 35 -26.02 2.19 -26.94
C GLU A 35 -25.30 3.44 -27.48
N THR A 36 -26.07 4.50 -27.78
CA THR A 36 -25.54 5.73 -28.39
C THR A 36 -24.51 6.42 -27.49
N HIS A 37 -24.82 6.57 -26.20
CA HIS A 37 -23.92 7.26 -25.26
C HIS A 37 -22.71 6.40 -24.92
N THR A 38 -22.91 5.10 -24.70
CA THR A 38 -21.83 4.15 -24.44
C THR A 38 -20.80 4.15 -25.58
N ARG A 39 -21.28 4.03 -26.84
CA ARG A 39 -20.41 4.06 -28.02
C ARG A 39 -19.64 5.38 -28.12
N ARG A 40 -20.31 6.51 -27.90
CA ARG A 40 -19.68 7.83 -27.99
C ARG A 40 -18.57 8.01 -26.94
N LEU A 41 -18.81 7.57 -25.70
CA LEU A 41 -17.83 7.70 -24.62
C LEU A 41 -16.62 6.76 -24.85
N LEU A 42 -16.85 5.54 -25.32
CA LEU A 42 -15.77 4.62 -25.73
C LEU A 42 -14.89 5.21 -26.82
N GLN A 43 -15.50 5.76 -27.88
CA GLN A 43 -14.78 6.36 -29.00
C GLN A 43 -13.92 7.57 -28.61
N ASN A 44 -14.25 8.23 -27.49
CA ASN A 44 -13.54 9.41 -26.99
C ASN A 44 -12.68 9.11 -25.75
N GLY A 45 -12.46 7.84 -25.39
CA GLY A 45 -11.57 7.45 -24.29
C GLY A 45 -12.13 7.67 -22.87
N TYR A 46 -13.42 7.99 -22.73
CA TYR A 46 -14.06 8.21 -21.42
C TYR A 46 -14.59 6.92 -20.77
N LEU A 47 -14.62 5.83 -21.53
CA LEU A 47 -14.93 4.49 -21.04
C LEU A 47 -13.89 3.52 -21.57
N GLU A 48 -13.58 2.52 -20.76
CA GLU A 48 -12.74 1.40 -21.16
C GLU A 48 -13.48 0.08 -20.90
N PRO A 49 -13.46 -0.88 -21.85
CA PRO A 49 -14.06 -2.19 -21.63
C PRO A 49 -13.27 -3.01 -20.61
N ILE A 50 -14.01 -3.66 -19.71
CA ILE A 50 -13.49 -4.70 -18.81
C ILE A 50 -13.75 -6.06 -19.45
N ILE A 51 -15.01 -6.42 -19.57
CA ILE A 51 -15.53 -7.58 -20.30
C ILE A 51 -16.71 -7.16 -21.17
N ARG A 52 -17.23 -8.06 -22.01
CA ARG A 52 -18.35 -7.74 -22.90
C ARG A 52 -19.54 -7.13 -22.14
N GLY A 53 -19.86 -5.87 -22.49
CA GLY A 53 -20.98 -5.12 -21.94
C GLY A 53 -20.69 -4.40 -20.61
N TRP A 54 -19.52 -4.60 -20.01
CA TRP A 54 -19.07 -3.98 -18.76
C TRP A 54 -17.93 -3.01 -19.01
N TYR A 55 -18.04 -1.82 -18.44
CA TYR A 55 -17.13 -0.71 -18.69
C TYR A 55 -16.75 -0.01 -17.38
N MET A 56 -15.52 0.49 -17.34
CA MET A 56 -15.06 1.42 -16.31
C MET A 56 -14.88 2.83 -16.90
N PRO A 57 -15.21 3.89 -16.15
CA PRO A 57 -14.82 5.25 -16.51
C PRO A 57 -13.29 5.38 -16.56
N CYS A 58 -12.81 6.11 -17.57
CA CYS A 58 -11.39 6.39 -17.78
C CYS A 58 -11.23 7.85 -18.22
N MET A 59 -10.04 8.42 -18.06
CA MET A 59 -9.72 9.71 -18.67
C MET A 59 -8.99 9.47 -20.01
N PRO A 60 -9.33 10.22 -21.07
CA PRO A 60 -8.63 10.11 -22.34
C PRO A 60 -7.12 10.35 -22.19
N GLY A 61 -6.30 9.52 -22.83
CA GLY A 61 -4.83 9.57 -22.71
C GLY A 61 -4.25 8.71 -21.58
N LEU A 62 -5.08 8.07 -20.75
CA LEU A 62 -4.66 7.08 -19.76
C LEU A 62 -4.96 5.65 -20.20
N GLU A 63 -5.14 5.41 -21.51
CA GLU A 63 -5.45 4.09 -22.03
C GLU A 63 -4.33 3.09 -21.69
N GLY A 64 -4.71 1.94 -21.10
CA GLY A 64 -3.76 0.90 -20.70
C GLY A 64 -3.08 1.13 -19.34
N ASP A 65 -3.42 2.21 -18.63
CA ASP A 65 -2.97 2.43 -17.26
C ASP A 65 -3.63 1.43 -16.30
N THR A 66 -2.81 0.58 -15.68
CA THR A 66 -3.26 -0.45 -14.73
C THR A 66 -3.93 0.14 -13.49
N THR A 67 -3.60 1.38 -13.15
CA THR A 67 -4.11 2.12 -11.99
C THR A 67 -5.63 2.16 -11.96
N ILE A 68 -6.25 2.46 -13.11
CA ILE A 68 -7.70 2.63 -13.23
C ILE A 68 -8.40 1.29 -13.04
N TRP A 69 -7.79 0.22 -13.57
CA TRP A 69 -8.29 -1.14 -13.39
C TRP A 69 -8.27 -1.56 -11.92
N TYR A 70 -7.12 -1.45 -11.24
CA TYR A 70 -7.02 -1.86 -9.85
C TYR A 70 -7.83 -0.98 -8.90
N ALA A 71 -8.01 0.30 -9.25
CA ALA A 71 -8.96 1.17 -8.54
C ALA A 71 -10.41 0.71 -8.64
N SER A 72 -10.77 0.12 -9.78
CA SER A 72 -12.12 -0.30 -10.09
C SER A 72 -12.38 -1.79 -9.84
N TYR A 73 -11.36 -2.55 -9.43
CA TYR A 73 -11.40 -4.01 -9.39
C TYR A 73 -12.51 -4.53 -8.48
N TRP A 74 -12.53 -4.10 -7.22
CA TRP A 74 -13.53 -4.57 -6.25
C TRP A 74 -14.94 -4.04 -6.54
N ASP A 75 -15.04 -2.83 -7.09
CA ASP A 75 -16.31 -2.30 -7.60
C ASP A 75 -16.86 -3.17 -8.74
N PHE A 76 -15.99 -3.60 -9.65
CA PHE A 76 -16.37 -4.49 -10.74
C PHE A 76 -16.83 -5.85 -10.22
N VAL A 77 -16.06 -6.46 -9.31
CA VAL A 77 -16.43 -7.75 -8.69
C VAL A 77 -17.80 -7.66 -8.03
N ALA A 78 -18.02 -6.65 -7.18
CA ALA A 78 -19.29 -6.46 -6.48
C ALA A 78 -20.46 -6.27 -7.46
N ALA A 79 -20.29 -5.40 -8.46
CA ALA A 79 -21.32 -5.10 -9.44
C ALA A 79 -21.62 -6.32 -10.34
N TYR A 80 -20.58 -6.99 -10.84
CA TYR A 80 -20.68 -8.15 -11.72
C TYR A 80 -21.37 -9.32 -11.02
N CYS A 81 -20.89 -9.69 -9.83
CA CYS A 81 -21.44 -10.81 -9.07
C CYS A 81 -22.87 -10.53 -8.60
N SER A 82 -23.19 -9.29 -8.25
CA SER A 82 -24.57 -8.91 -7.88
C SER A 82 -25.53 -8.94 -9.08
N ASP A 83 -25.11 -8.49 -10.26
CA ASP A 83 -25.92 -8.58 -11.48
C ASP A 83 -26.13 -10.03 -11.92
N ARG A 84 -25.11 -10.89 -11.77
CA ARG A 84 -25.18 -12.29 -12.23
C ARG A 84 -25.83 -13.24 -11.22
N PHE A 85 -25.54 -13.10 -9.93
CA PHE A 85 -25.93 -14.06 -8.89
C PHE A 85 -26.95 -13.49 -7.88
N GLY A 86 -27.23 -12.19 -7.93
CA GLY A 86 -28.04 -11.50 -6.93
C GLY A 86 -27.32 -11.41 -5.60
N SER A 87 -27.99 -11.75 -4.50
CA SER A 87 -27.35 -11.86 -3.17
C SER A 87 -26.65 -13.20 -2.94
N SER A 88 -26.78 -14.17 -3.86
CA SER A 88 -26.36 -15.55 -3.63
C SER A 88 -24.92 -15.82 -4.05
N TRP A 89 -23.96 -15.04 -3.56
CA TRP A 89 -22.53 -15.23 -3.85
C TRP A 89 -21.65 -14.77 -2.70
N CYS A 90 -20.43 -15.27 -2.61
CA CYS A 90 -19.39 -14.77 -1.70
C CYS A 90 -17.98 -15.03 -2.23
N LEU A 91 -16.99 -14.35 -1.65
CA LEU A 91 -15.58 -14.73 -1.78
C LEU A 91 -15.32 -16.08 -1.09
N THR A 92 -14.20 -16.75 -1.36
CA THR A 92 -13.83 -17.94 -0.59
C THR A 92 -13.34 -17.56 0.82
N PRO A 93 -13.14 -18.55 1.72
CA PRO A 93 -12.51 -18.29 3.01
C PRO A 93 -11.18 -17.55 2.87
N GLU A 94 -10.30 -18.00 1.97
CA GLU A 94 -8.97 -17.44 1.77
C GLU A 94 -9.02 -15.98 1.29
N GLU A 95 -9.80 -15.62 0.26
CA GLU A 95 -9.85 -14.22 -0.18
C GLU A 95 -10.60 -13.32 0.81
N SER A 96 -11.48 -13.89 1.64
CA SER A 96 -12.06 -13.15 2.77
C SER A 96 -10.98 -12.82 3.81
N LEU A 97 -10.09 -13.77 4.14
CA LEU A 97 -8.97 -13.55 5.06
C LEU A 97 -7.96 -12.54 4.49
N ASP A 98 -7.65 -12.62 3.20
CA ASP A 98 -6.76 -11.65 2.55
C ASP A 98 -7.35 -10.23 2.63
N TYR A 99 -8.67 -10.09 2.41
CA TYR A 99 -9.35 -8.80 2.57
C TYR A 99 -9.27 -8.29 4.03
N TYR A 100 -9.57 -9.13 5.02
CA TYR A 100 -9.49 -8.75 6.45
C TYR A 100 -8.07 -8.38 6.88
N ALA A 101 -7.07 -9.08 6.36
CA ALA A 101 -5.66 -8.81 6.64
C ALA A 101 -5.15 -7.52 5.99
N GLY A 102 -5.98 -6.83 5.20
CA GLY A 102 -5.59 -5.61 4.50
C GLY A 102 -4.64 -5.87 3.35
N GLU A 103 -4.79 -7.00 2.64
CA GLU A 103 -3.97 -7.31 1.47
C GLU A 103 -4.10 -6.19 0.42
N THR A 104 -2.94 -5.74 -0.06
CA THR A 104 -2.83 -4.57 -0.94
C THR A 104 -2.77 -4.93 -2.42
N VAL A 105 -2.69 -6.22 -2.72
CA VAL A 105 -2.60 -6.76 -4.07
C VAL A 105 -3.81 -7.65 -4.33
N VAL A 106 -4.51 -7.38 -5.44
CA VAL A 106 -5.64 -8.23 -5.86
C VAL A 106 -5.14 -9.57 -6.41
N PRO A 107 -5.90 -10.67 -6.27
CA PRO A 107 -5.45 -11.97 -6.75
C PRO A 107 -5.48 -12.05 -8.28
N MET A 108 -4.46 -12.70 -8.86
CA MET A 108 -4.41 -13.00 -10.31
C MET A 108 -5.60 -13.87 -10.76
N GLN A 109 -6.10 -14.73 -9.88
CA GLN A 109 -7.35 -15.44 -10.08
C GLN A 109 -8.20 -15.28 -8.82
N LEU A 110 -9.30 -14.54 -8.93
CA LEU A 110 -10.30 -14.44 -7.88
C LEU A 110 -11.30 -15.59 -8.00
N ILE A 111 -11.56 -16.29 -6.91
CA ILE A 111 -12.58 -17.34 -6.87
C ILE A 111 -13.85 -16.82 -6.21
N ILE A 112 -14.97 -16.97 -6.89
CA ILE A 112 -16.30 -16.59 -6.41
C ILE A 112 -17.13 -17.85 -6.19
N ARG A 113 -17.75 -17.98 -5.02
CA ARG A 113 -18.67 -19.07 -4.70
C ARG A 113 -20.10 -18.63 -4.94
N SER A 114 -20.90 -19.44 -5.62
CA SER A 114 -22.34 -19.22 -5.72
C SER A 114 -23.09 -20.53 -6.00
N PRO A 115 -24.28 -20.74 -5.42
CA PRO A 115 -25.14 -21.86 -5.83
C PRO A 115 -25.61 -21.74 -7.29
N LYS A 116 -25.53 -20.54 -7.86
CA LYS A 116 -25.93 -20.21 -9.24
C LYS A 116 -24.73 -20.12 -10.20
N ALA A 117 -23.51 -20.37 -9.71
CA ALA A 117 -22.32 -20.39 -10.55
C ALA A 117 -22.35 -21.59 -11.50
N SER A 118 -21.57 -21.48 -12.58
CA SER A 118 -21.54 -22.45 -13.66
C SER A 118 -20.12 -22.93 -13.97
N ASN A 119 -19.18 -22.73 -13.04
CA ASN A 119 -17.78 -23.14 -13.12
C ASN A 119 -17.02 -22.48 -14.28
N ASN A 120 -17.27 -21.18 -14.50
CA ASN A 120 -16.70 -20.42 -15.62
C ASN A 120 -15.50 -19.56 -15.19
N ILE A 121 -14.49 -19.50 -16.07
CA ILE A 121 -13.38 -18.55 -15.98
C ILE A 121 -13.66 -17.36 -16.90
N ILE A 122 -13.47 -16.16 -16.36
CA ILE A 122 -13.57 -14.89 -17.09
C ILE A 122 -12.19 -14.26 -17.10
N THR A 123 -11.68 -13.94 -18.29
CA THR A 123 -10.48 -13.12 -18.44
C THR A 123 -10.82 -11.65 -18.21
N LEU A 124 -10.08 -11.04 -17.30
CA LEU A 124 -10.15 -9.63 -16.96
C LEU A 124 -8.94 -8.89 -17.55
N LYS A 125 -8.77 -7.62 -17.19
CA LYS A 125 -7.66 -6.81 -17.70
C LYS A 125 -6.33 -7.29 -17.11
N HIS A 126 -5.25 -7.03 -17.84
CA HIS A 126 -3.86 -7.30 -17.41
C HIS A 126 -3.54 -8.76 -17.03
N GLY A 127 -4.33 -9.72 -17.54
CA GLY A 127 -4.13 -11.15 -17.31
C GLY A 127 -4.81 -11.70 -16.05
N ASP A 128 -5.51 -10.85 -15.28
CA ASP A 128 -6.31 -11.29 -14.14
C ASP A 128 -7.50 -12.14 -14.61
N THR A 129 -7.99 -13.01 -13.73
CA THR A 129 -9.14 -13.86 -14.01
C THR A 129 -10.12 -13.91 -12.84
N LEU A 130 -11.38 -14.17 -13.14
CA LEU A 130 -12.40 -14.50 -12.15
C LEU A 130 -12.98 -15.87 -12.48
N LEU A 131 -12.84 -16.81 -11.53
CA LEU A 131 -13.43 -18.14 -11.60
C LEU A 131 -14.66 -18.17 -10.69
N ASP A 132 -15.84 -18.40 -11.26
CA ASP A 132 -17.02 -18.75 -10.44
C ASP A 132 -17.06 -20.26 -10.18
N ILE A 133 -17.43 -20.69 -8.98
CA ILE A 133 -17.60 -22.11 -8.62
C ILE A 133 -18.95 -22.38 -7.96
N THR A 134 -19.57 -23.49 -8.38
CA THR A 134 -20.85 -23.95 -7.79
C THR A 134 -20.63 -24.44 -6.37
N SER A 135 -21.19 -23.74 -5.40
CA SER A 135 -21.04 -24.07 -3.97
C SER A 135 -22.21 -23.55 -3.16
N SER A 136 -22.53 -24.21 -2.04
CA SER A 136 -23.33 -23.61 -0.98
C SER A 136 -22.65 -22.36 -0.41
N LEU A 137 -23.45 -21.47 0.17
CA LEU A 137 -22.98 -20.29 0.89
C LEU A 137 -22.76 -20.63 2.36
N PRO A 138 -21.87 -19.92 3.06
CA PRO A 138 -21.78 -20.00 4.51
C PRO A 138 -23.02 -19.41 5.18
N ASP A 139 -23.25 -19.80 6.43
CA ASP A 139 -24.34 -19.25 7.24
C ASP A 139 -24.00 -17.83 7.75
N GLY A 140 -22.72 -17.55 7.98
CA GLY A 140 -22.21 -16.30 8.54
C GLY A 140 -21.71 -15.28 7.51
N LEU A 141 -22.50 -14.97 6.47
CA LEU A 141 -22.09 -13.96 5.48
C LEU A 141 -22.01 -12.56 6.08
N VAL A 142 -20.87 -11.91 5.88
CA VAL A 142 -20.62 -10.51 6.24
C VAL A 142 -20.64 -9.68 4.97
N LYS A 143 -21.45 -8.63 4.95
CA LYS A 143 -21.45 -7.65 3.86
C LYS A 143 -20.51 -6.51 4.19
N GLU A 144 -19.42 -6.43 3.42
CA GLU A 144 -18.39 -5.41 3.54
C GLU A 144 -18.94 -4.03 3.15
N ALA A 145 -18.59 -2.99 3.90
CA ALA A 145 -19.26 -1.70 3.82
C ALA A 145 -18.81 -0.83 2.64
N LYS A 146 -17.55 -0.90 2.21
CA LYS A 146 -16.96 -0.06 1.17
C LYS A 146 -17.48 -0.43 -0.21
N PHE A 147 -17.21 -1.64 -0.66
CA PHE A 147 -17.53 -2.15 -1.98
C PHE A 147 -18.82 -2.97 -2.00
N GLY A 148 -19.30 -3.46 -0.85
CA GLY A 148 -20.49 -4.32 -0.80
C GLY A 148 -20.19 -5.78 -1.11
N LEU A 149 -18.95 -6.22 -0.89
CA LEU A 149 -18.54 -7.62 -1.07
C LEU A 149 -19.23 -8.51 -0.04
N ASN A 150 -19.52 -9.74 -0.42
CA ASN A 150 -20.02 -10.77 0.48
C ASN A 150 -18.84 -11.66 0.92
N LEU A 151 -18.47 -11.57 2.19
CA LEU A 151 -17.33 -12.26 2.79
C LEU A 151 -17.81 -13.35 3.75
N TYR A 152 -16.95 -14.32 4.00
CA TYR A 152 -17.08 -15.14 5.20
C TYR A 152 -16.88 -14.26 6.45
N SER A 153 -17.51 -14.59 7.57
CA SER A 153 -17.09 -14.02 8.86
C SER A 153 -15.63 -14.39 9.14
N LEU A 154 -14.89 -13.54 9.85
CA LEU A 154 -13.46 -13.77 10.15
C LEU A 154 -13.22 -15.17 10.77
N ALA A 155 -14.02 -15.53 11.76
CA ALA A 155 -13.92 -16.81 12.46
C ALA A 155 -14.23 -18.00 11.55
N GLU A 156 -15.28 -17.90 10.73
CA GLU A 156 -15.64 -18.94 9.78
C GLU A 156 -14.59 -19.08 8.67
N ALA A 157 -14.06 -17.97 8.17
CA ALA A 157 -13.00 -17.96 7.18
C ALA A 157 -11.72 -18.65 7.70
N LEU A 158 -11.28 -18.33 8.93
CA LEU A 158 -10.15 -18.99 9.57
C LEU A 158 -10.40 -20.50 9.76
N ALA A 159 -11.59 -20.87 10.22
CA ALA A 159 -11.93 -22.27 10.45
C ALA A 159 -12.00 -23.08 9.15
N TYR A 160 -12.48 -22.48 8.05
CA TYR A 160 -12.76 -23.18 6.78
C TYR A 160 -11.65 -23.05 5.73
N CYS A 161 -10.67 -22.16 5.87
CA CYS A 161 -9.56 -22.08 4.93
C CYS A 161 -8.75 -23.38 4.89
N SER A 162 -8.04 -23.60 3.80
CA SER A 162 -7.14 -24.74 3.61
C SER A 162 -5.93 -24.67 4.56
N PRO A 163 -5.34 -25.81 4.99
CA PRO A 163 -4.12 -25.78 5.79
C PRO A 163 -2.97 -25.06 5.08
N THR A 164 -2.91 -25.17 3.76
CA THR A 164 -1.91 -24.51 2.90
C THR A 164 -1.97 -22.99 2.92
N TYR A 165 -3.09 -22.39 3.34
CA TYR A 165 -3.19 -20.93 3.47
C TYR A 165 -2.20 -20.39 4.50
N PHE A 166 -1.97 -21.12 5.60
CA PHE A 166 -1.08 -20.71 6.68
C PHE A 166 0.40 -20.68 6.25
N SER A 167 0.81 -21.56 5.34
CA SER A 167 2.17 -21.55 4.79
C SER A 167 2.32 -20.62 3.58
N LYS A 168 1.29 -20.51 2.73
CA LYS A 168 1.33 -19.61 1.55
C LYS A 168 1.18 -18.13 1.89
N SER A 169 0.34 -17.81 2.87
CA SER A 169 0.00 -16.45 3.26
C SER A 169 0.16 -16.24 4.78
N PRO A 170 1.36 -16.48 5.35
CA PRO A 170 1.56 -16.52 6.79
C PRO A 170 1.27 -15.16 7.46
N ILE A 171 1.62 -14.05 6.80
CA ILE A 171 1.32 -12.70 7.32
C ILE A 171 -0.19 -12.48 7.44
N ASN A 172 -0.96 -12.87 6.42
CA ASN A 172 -2.40 -12.64 6.38
C ASN A 172 -3.10 -13.51 7.42
N ALA A 173 -2.71 -14.78 7.52
CA ALA A 173 -3.21 -15.71 8.52
C ALA A 173 -2.92 -15.21 9.96
N ARG A 174 -1.67 -14.79 10.25
CA ARG A 174 -1.29 -14.24 11.56
C ARG A 174 -2.04 -12.96 11.89
N THR A 175 -2.21 -12.07 10.92
CA THR A 175 -2.99 -10.84 11.07
C THR A 175 -4.44 -11.16 11.46
N CYS A 176 -5.10 -12.05 10.71
CA CYS A 176 -6.47 -12.48 10.99
C CYS A 176 -6.64 -13.15 12.36
N LEU A 177 -5.69 -13.99 12.78
CA LEU A 177 -5.71 -14.61 14.11
C LEU A 177 -5.60 -13.55 15.23
N CYS A 178 -4.79 -12.51 15.02
CA CYS A 178 -4.66 -11.40 15.96
C CYS A 178 -5.94 -10.54 16.05
N MET A 179 -6.73 -10.47 14.99
CA MET A 179 -7.98 -9.71 14.94
C MET A 179 -9.15 -10.35 15.71
N LEU A 180 -9.09 -11.65 16.02
CA LEU A 180 -10.13 -12.30 16.82
C LEU A 180 -10.23 -11.61 18.20
N ASN A 181 -11.44 -11.34 18.68
CA ASN A 181 -11.65 -10.72 19.99
C ASN A 181 -11.75 -11.77 21.10
N SER A 182 -12.34 -12.93 20.80
CA SER A 182 -12.58 -13.98 21.80
C SER A 182 -12.55 -15.40 21.23
N ALA A 183 -12.37 -16.40 22.11
CA ALA A 183 -12.48 -17.81 21.76
C ALA A 183 -13.89 -18.17 21.25
N ASP A 184 -14.91 -17.46 21.74
CA ASP A 184 -16.31 -17.74 21.47
C ASP A 184 -16.65 -17.57 19.99
N GLU A 185 -15.96 -16.68 19.29
CA GLU A 185 -16.12 -16.49 17.84
C GLU A 185 -15.77 -17.77 17.07
N ILE A 186 -14.66 -18.42 17.41
CA ILE A 186 -14.27 -19.70 16.80
C ILE A 186 -15.18 -20.83 17.30
N LEU A 187 -15.49 -20.87 18.60
CA LEU A 187 -16.32 -21.93 19.18
C LEU A 187 -17.71 -22.00 18.55
N LYS A 188 -18.34 -20.86 18.25
CA LYS A 188 -19.62 -20.82 17.53
C LYS A 188 -19.57 -21.47 16.15
N VAL A 189 -18.39 -21.56 15.54
CA VAL A 189 -18.19 -22.17 14.22
C VAL A 189 -17.86 -23.66 14.34
N VAL A 190 -17.05 -24.05 15.33
CA VAL A 190 -16.47 -25.40 15.40
C VAL A 190 -17.10 -26.34 16.44
N ALA A 191 -18.00 -25.85 17.30
CA ALA A 191 -18.63 -26.65 18.35
C ALA A 191 -19.55 -27.74 17.80
N ASP A 192 -20.17 -27.52 16.64
CA ASP A 192 -21.08 -28.47 16.02
C ASP A 192 -20.33 -29.58 15.26
N HIS A 193 -21.05 -30.68 14.99
CA HIS A 193 -20.46 -31.95 14.54
C HIS A 193 -19.54 -31.82 13.30
N GLY A 194 -18.39 -32.50 13.37
CA GLY A 194 -17.48 -32.70 12.22
C GLY A 194 -16.30 -31.73 12.12
N ASN A 195 -16.15 -30.79 13.06
CA ASN A 195 -15.14 -29.71 12.97
C ASN A 195 -13.90 -29.91 13.86
N SER A 196 -13.67 -31.08 14.45
CA SER A 196 -12.55 -31.33 15.37
C SER A 196 -11.17 -31.06 14.75
N VAL A 197 -10.97 -31.42 13.47
CA VAL A 197 -9.72 -31.17 12.73
C VAL A 197 -9.49 -29.66 12.56
N ARG A 198 -10.53 -28.91 12.20
CA ARG A 198 -10.46 -27.45 12.04
C ARG A 198 -10.17 -26.76 13.37
N ALA A 199 -10.86 -27.17 14.43
CA ALA A 199 -10.59 -26.70 15.79
C ALA A 199 -9.14 -26.99 16.19
N SER A 200 -8.64 -28.20 15.92
CA SER A 200 -7.26 -28.60 16.20
C SER A 200 -6.23 -27.68 15.56
N ARG A 201 -6.42 -27.40 14.26
CA ARG A 201 -5.56 -26.51 13.48
C ARG A 201 -5.60 -25.07 14.02
N ILE A 202 -6.78 -24.54 14.34
CA ILE A 202 -6.90 -23.18 14.89
C ILE A 202 -6.25 -23.07 16.27
N VAL A 203 -6.35 -24.10 17.12
CA VAL A 203 -5.67 -24.13 18.42
C VAL A 203 -4.14 -24.07 18.21
N GLY A 204 -3.60 -24.84 17.25
CA GLY A 204 -2.17 -24.76 16.91
C GLY A 204 -1.77 -23.38 16.36
N ALA A 205 -2.55 -22.84 15.42
CA ALA A 205 -2.32 -21.53 14.82
C ALA A 205 -2.36 -20.38 15.85
N LEU A 206 -3.30 -20.40 16.79
CA LEU A 206 -3.39 -19.42 17.88
C LEU A 206 -2.17 -19.48 18.80
N ARG A 207 -1.62 -20.67 19.05
CA ARG A 207 -0.38 -20.82 19.81
C ARG A 207 0.81 -20.22 19.07
N ASN A 208 0.87 -20.35 17.74
CA ASN A 208 1.90 -19.72 16.91
C ASN A 208 1.92 -18.20 17.14
N VAL A 209 0.76 -17.54 17.19
CA VAL A 209 0.65 -16.08 17.45
C VAL A 209 0.57 -15.70 18.94
N ASN A 210 1.00 -16.59 19.85
CA ASN A 210 1.02 -16.38 21.31
C ASN A 210 -0.36 -16.09 21.95
N ARG A 211 -1.45 -16.53 21.32
CA ARG A 211 -2.83 -16.40 21.81
C ARG A 211 -3.24 -17.64 22.63
N ASN A 212 -2.37 -18.05 23.57
CA ASN A 212 -2.47 -19.31 24.31
C ASN A 212 -3.77 -19.45 25.11
N GLU A 213 -4.20 -18.39 25.80
CA GLU A 213 -5.45 -18.42 26.59
C GLU A 213 -6.68 -18.71 25.73
N MET A 214 -6.73 -18.16 24.51
CA MET A 214 -7.81 -18.42 23.55
C MET A 214 -7.74 -19.84 23.03
N ALA A 215 -6.54 -20.30 22.66
CA ALA A 215 -6.29 -21.66 22.20
C ALA A 215 -6.73 -22.69 23.24
N ASP A 216 -6.39 -22.47 24.51
CA ASP A 216 -6.72 -23.40 25.60
C ASP A 216 -8.22 -23.41 25.93
N LYS A 217 -8.90 -22.26 25.86
CA LYS A 217 -10.38 -22.20 25.98
C LYS A 217 -11.06 -23.05 24.91
N ILE A 218 -10.63 -22.91 23.64
CA ILE A 218 -11.17 -23.70 22.53
C ILE A 218 -10.91 -25.20 22.76
N LEU A 219 -9.68 -25.56 23.09
CA LEU A 219 -9.28 -26.94 23.34
C LEU A 219 -10.09 -27.58 24.48
N GLN A 220 -10.24 -26.88 25.61
CA GLN A 220 -10.98 -27.38 26.76
C GLN A 220 -12.48 -27.54 26.45
N PHE A 221 -13.09 -26.58 25.75
CA PHE A 221 -14.50 -26.66 25.40
C PHE A 221 -14.78 -27.85 24.46
N MET A 222 -13.97 -28.03 23.43
CA MET A 222 -14.12 -29.16 22.51
C MET A 222 -13.90 -30.51 23.20
N LYS A 223 -12.97 -30.60 24.16
CA LYS A 223 -12.81 -31.80 25.00
C LYS A 223 -14.05 -32.08 25.86
N LYS A 224 -14.72 -31.05 26.39
CA LYS A 224 -15.97 -31.20 27.15
C LYS A 224 -17.12 -31.75 26.28
N LEU A 225 -17.11 -31.46 24.97
CA LEU A 225 -18.03 -32.05 24.00
C LEU A 225 -17.69 -33.50 23.62
N GLY A 226 -16.61 -34.07 24.16
CA GLY A 226 -16.19 -35.45 23.90
C GLY A 226 -15.29 -35.61 22.67
N HIS A 227 -14.79 -34.52 22.07
CA HIS A 227 -13.86 -34.60 20.94
C HIS A 227 -12.42 -34.81 21.40
N GLU A 228 -11.70 -35.71 20.72
CA GLU A 228 -10.25 -35.81 20.84
C GLU A 228 -9.59 -34.79 19.90
N ILE A 229 -8.91 -33.79 20.47
CA ILE A 229 -8.20 -32.74 19.72
C ILE A 229 -6.71 -32.81 20.05
N ARG A 230 -5.89 -32.86 18.99
CA ARG A 230 -4.42 -32.88 19.05
C ARG A 230 -3.88 -31.69 18.24
N PRO A 231 -3.70 -30.51 18.89
CA PRO A 231 -3.35 -29.29 18.18
C PRO A 231 -2.09 -29.45 17.33
N GLU A 232 -2.17 -29.03 16.08
CA GLU A 232 -1.06 -29.02 15.12
C GLU A 232 -0.89 -27.59 14.60
N ASP A 233 0.34 -27.09 14.63
CA ASP A 233 0.67 -25.76 14.11
C ASP A 233 0.73 -25.83 12.57
N PRO A 234 -0.16 -25.12 11.85
CA PRO A 234 -0.16 -25.16 10.39
C PRO A 234 0.89 -24.25 9.74
N PHE A 235 1.65 -23.46 10.52
CA PHE A 235 2.72 -22.62 10.00
C PHE A 235 4.04 -23.41 9.87
N GLU A 236 4.84 -23.09 8.86
CA GLU A 236 6.18 -23.69 8.67
C GLU A 236 7.23 -23.07 9.61
N ASP A 237 7.00 -21.81 10.02
CA ASP A 237 7.85 -21.03 10.90
C ASP A 237 7.11 -20.65 12.20
N LYS A 238 7.87 -20.48 13.28
CA LYS A 238 7.33 -19.91 14.52
C LYS A 238 7.20 -18.41 14.36
N ALA A 239 6.08 -17.81 14.77
CA ALA A 239 6.05 -16.37 14.92
C ALA A 239 7.06 -15.99 16.01
N ALA A 240 8.14 -15.29 15.65
CA ALA A 240 9.08 -14.86 16.69
C ALA A 240 8.38 -13.87 17.64
N GLU A 241 8.77 -13.93 18.92
CA GLU A 241 8.06 -13.38 20.08
C GLU A 241 7.36 -12.04 19.81
N PHE A 242 6.05 -12.04 19.98
CA PHE A 242 5.20 -10.84 20.00
C PHE A 242 4.93 -10.47 21.45
N SER A 243 5.89 -9.86 22.12
CA SER A 243 5.70 -9.41 23.51
C SER A 243 4.93 -8.09 23.62
N SER A 244 4.81 -7.31 22.53
CA SER A 244 4.37 -5.91 22.59
C SER A 244 3.12 -5.53 21.78
N VAL A 245 2.41 -6.46 21.13
CA VAL A 245 1.12 -6.08 20.51
C VAL A 245 0.09 -5.90 21.61
N ASN A 246 -0.11 -4.65 22.00
CA ASN A 246 -1.01 -4.22 23.05
C ASN A 246 -2.41 -4.80 22.78
N ARG A 247 -3.02 -5.44 23.79
CA ARG A 247 -4.14 -6.39 23.65
C ARG A 247 -5.49 -5.76 23.28
N GLN A 248 -5.54 -4.47 22.96
CA GLN A 248 -6.74 -3.75 22.52
C GLN A 248 -6.84 -3.77 21.00
N ALA A 249 -8.07 -3.87 20.48
CA ALA A 249 -8.46 -3.96 19.06
C ALA A 249 -7.35 -3.51 18.10
N VAL A 250 -6.52 -4.46 17.68
CA VAL A 250 -5.32 -4.16 16.91
C VAL A 250 -5.75 -3.98 15.47
N SER A 251 -5.46 -2.81 14.90
CA SER A 251 -5.61 -2.58 13.46
C SER A 251 -4.95 -3.71 12.67
N PRO A 252 -5.62 -4.32 11.67
CA PRO A 252 -4.99 -5.32 10.81
C PRO A 252 -3.75 -4.77 10.12
N TYR A 253 -3.78 -3.50 9.72
CA TYR A 253 -2.66 -2.82 9.06
C TYR A 253 -1.47 -2.66 10.01
N ALA A 254 -1.72 -2.36 11.29
CA ALA A 254 -0.68 -2.31 12.31
C ALA A 254 0.03 -3.66 12.50
N VAL A 255 -0.74 -4.75 12.59
CA VAL A 255 -0.17 -6.11 12.72
C VAL A 255 0.62 -6.48 11.47
N ARG A 256 0.05 -6.23 10.29
CA ARG A 256 0.65 -6.52 8.99
C ARG A 256 2.01 -5.83 8.85
N ILE A 257 2.08 -4.52 9.10
CA ILE A 257 3.32 -3.74 8.96
C ILE A 257 4.41 -4.28 9.88
N ARG A 258 4.10 -4.63 11.13
CA ARG A 258 5.08 -5.24 12.06
C ARG A 258 5.59 -6.59 11.57
N LEU A 259 4.69 -7.43 11.07
CA LEU A 259 5.04 -8.75 10.52
C LEU A 259 5.96 -8.59 9.29
N MET A 260 5.58 -7.71 8.36
CA MET A 260 6.38 -7.43 7.16
C MET A 260 7.74 -6.84 7.52
N TRP A 261 7.79 -5.85 8.44
CA TRP A 261 9.04 -5.21 8.87
C TRP A 261 10.02 -6.26 9.41
N LYS A 262 9.53 -7.16 10.26
CA LYS A 262 10.34 -8.23 10.85
C LYS A 262 10.87 -9.20 9.77
N GLN A 263 10.00 -9.66 8.87
CA GLN A 263 10.42 -10.57 7.79
C GLN A 263 11.47 -9.91 6.90
N MET A 264 11.23 -8.67 6.48
CA MET A 264 12.13 -7.92 5.61
C MET A 264 13.43 -7.53 6.32
N LYS A 265 13.41 -7.29 7.63
CA LYS A 265 14.62 -7.08 8.44
C LYS A 265 15.56 -8.27 8.36
N GLU A 266 15.04 -9.49 8.48
CA GLU A 266 15.85 -10.71 8.36
C GLU A 266 16.39 -10.89 6.93
N GLN A 267 15.61 -10.51 5.90
CA GLN A 267 16.10 -10.49 4.51
C GLN A 267 17.25 -9.50 4.33
N VAL A 268 17.15 -8.28 4.87
CA VAL A 268 18.23 -7.27 4.80
C VAL A 268 19.48 -7.77 5.52
N LYS A 269 19.34 -8.30 6.74
CA LYS A 269 20.47 -8.86 7.51
C LYS A 269 21.11 -10.05 6.80
N GLY A 270 20.31 -10.90 6.17
CA GLY A 270 20.75 -12.08 5.43
C GLY A 270 21.58 -11.76 4.18
N LEU A 271 21.58 -10.51 3.67
CA LEU A 271 22.40 -10.15 2.53
C LEU A 271 23.90 -10.18 2.82
N GLY A 272 24.32 -9.99 4.08
CA GLY A 272 25.73 -9.92 4.46
C GLY A 272 26.51 -8.76 3.80
N LEU A 273 25.80 -7.85 3.15
CA LEU A 273 26.36 -6.68 2.47
C LEU A 273 26.27 -5.48 3.42
N VAL A 274 27.31 -5.26 4.22
CA VAL A 274 27.41 -4.07 5.07
C VAL A 274 28.49 -3.16 4.49
N PRO A 275 28.15 -1.99 3.93
CA PRO A 275 29.12 -1.03 3.47
C PRO A 275 30.01 -0.61 4.65
N ALA A 276 31.27 -0.29 4.38
CA ALA A 276 32.14 0.23 5.43
C ALA A 276 31.54 1.52 6.00
N ARG A 277 31.40 1.58 7.33
CA ARG A 277 31.07 2.82 8.02
C ARG A 277 32.23 3.80 7.86
N VAL A 278 31.90 5.05 7.62
CA VAL A 278 32.85 6.14 7.53
C VAL A 278 32.78 6.93 8.83
N VAL A 279 33.94 7.22 9.41
CA VAL A 279 34.05 8.10 10.57
C VAL A 279 34.30 9.50 10.03
N LEU A 280 33.25 10.31 10.00
CA LEU A 280 33.27 11.70 9.56
C LEU A 280 32.94 12.60 10.75
N SER A 281 33.52 13.80 10.78
CA SER A 281 33.06 14.83 11.74
C SER A 281 31.64 15.28 11.38
N MET A 282 30.96 15.95 12.31
CA MET A 282 29.65 16.53 12.03
C MET A 282 29.72 17.48 10.83
N GLU A 283 30.75 18.32 10.79
CA GLU A 283 31.02 19.25 9.70
C GLU A 283 31.21 18.51 8.36
N ASP A 284 32.04 17.46 8.31
CA ASP A 284 32.27 16.70 7.08
C ASP A 284 30.99 16.04 6.55
N ILE A 285 30.11 15.55 7.43
CA ILE A 285 28.81 14.98 7.04
C ILE A 285 27.92 16.06 6.41
N LEU A 286 27.80 17.20 7.08
CA LEU A 286 26.95 18.30 6.61
C LEU A 286 27.48 18.90 5.30
N ASP A 287 28.80 19.00 5.14
CA ASP A 287 29.43 19.45 3.90
C ASP A 287 29.21 18.44 2.77
N SER A 288 29.35 17.14 3.03
CA SER A 288 29.06 16.10 2.05
C SER A 288 27.60 16.10 1.60
N MET A 289 26.65 16.40 2.49
CA MET A 289 25.25 16.60 2.12
C MET A 289 25.07 17.76 1.13
N GLU A 290 25.74 18.90 1.39
CA GLU A 290 25.70 20.08 0.52
C GLU A 290 26.36 19.82 -0.85
N GLU A 291 27.47 19.09 -0.88
CA GLU A 291 28.14 18.68 -2.12
C GLU A 291 27.25 17.79 -2.99
N ASN A 292 26.48 16.89 -2.36
CA ASN A 292 25.58 15.98 -3.07
C ASN A 292 24.24 16.63 -3.45
N TYR A 293 23.86 17.75 -2.85
CA TYR A 293 22.53 18.36 -2.99
C TYR A 293 22.09 18.56 -4.45
N VAL A 294 22.97 19.08 -5.31
CA VAL A 294 22.60 19.38 -6.71
C VAL A 294 22.26 18.10 -7.46
N LYS A 295 23.13 17.08 -7.33
CA LYS A 295 22.95 15.77 -7.95
C LYS A 295 21.72 15.06 -7.41
N ASP A 296 21.54 15.08 -6.08
CA ASP A 296 20.38 14.50 -5.40
C ASP A 296 19.07 15.14 -5.87
N SER A 297 19.01 16.47 -5.89
CA SER A 297 17.85 17.23 -6.35
C SER A 297 17.50 16.92 -7.80
N TYR A 298 18.50 16.89 -8.70
CA TYR A 298 18.28 16.58 -10.11
C TYR A 298 17.64 15.21 -10.28
N HIS A 299 18.23 14.17 -9.70
CA HIS A 299 17.73 12.81 -9.87
C HIS A 299 16.42 12.57 -9.12
N SER A 300 16.30 13.03 -7.88
CA SER A 300 15.10 12.88 -7.06
C SER A 300 13.88 13.54 -7.70
N LEU A 301 14.01 14.76 -8.26
CA LEU A 301 12.91 15.43 -8.95
C LEU A 301 12.61 14.78 -10.31
N SER A 302 13.64 14.38 -11.06
CA SER A 302 13.46 13.74 -12.37
C SER A 302 12.78 12.37 -12.29
N ILE A 303 13.01 11.60 -11.21
CA ILE A 303 12.33 10.32 -10.96
C ILE A 303 10.81 10.51 -10.87
N GLU A 304 10.37 11.63 -10.28
CA GLU A 304 8.95 12.01 -10.15
C GLU A 304 8.40 12.69 -11.42
N GLY A 305 9.23 12.87 -12.46
CA GLY A 305 8.82 13.41 -13.76
C GLY A 305 8.94 14.94 -13.92
N TYR A 306 9.54 15.64 -12.95
CA TYR A 306 9.88 17.06 -13.13
C TYR A 306 11.00 17.24 -14.15
N ARG A 307 10.96 18.35 -14.89
CA ARG A 307 12.00 18.71 -15.87
C ARG A 307 12.87 19.82 -15.28
N VAL A 308 13.88 19.42 -14.51
CA VAL A 308 14.81 20.35 -13.86
C VAL A 308 16.21 20.22 -14.46
N THR A 309 16.94 21.33 -14.50
CA THR A 309 18.36 21.36 -14.88
C THR A 309 19.21 21.70 -13.65
N GLU A 310 20.46 21.26 -13.63
CA GLU A 310 21.41 21.64 -12.56
C GLU A 310 21.51 23.16 -12.42
N GLY A 311 21.52 23.90 -13.53
CA GLY A 311 21.52 25.37 -13.51
C GLY A 311 20.28 25.99 -12.88
N LEU A 312 19.09 25.38 -13.03
CA LEU A 312 17.89 25.83 -12.32
C LEU A 312 18.02 25.57 -10.81
N ILE A 313 18.47 24.37 -10.43
CA ILE A 313 18.67 23.97 -9.03
C ILE A 313 19.67 24.92 -8.34
N GLU A 314 20.74 25.29 -9.03
CA GLU A 314 21.76 26.23 -8.55
C GLU A 314 21.23 27.66 -8.36
N ARG A 315 20.41 28.15 -9.30
CA ARG A 315 19.76 29.46 -9.17
C ARG A 315 18.82 29.50 -7.96
N VAL A 316 18.08 28.41 -7.75
CA VAL A 316 17.19 28.26 -6.59
C VAL A 316 17.98 28.22 -5.27
N ARG A 317 19.07 27.42 -5.23
CA ARG A 317 19.97 27.31 -4.08
C ARG A 317 20.60 28.64 -3.70
N SER A 318 21.12 29.36 -4.68
CA SER A 318 21.80 30.65 -4.50
C SER A 318 20.86 31.85 -4.28
N GLY A 319 19.53 31.63 -4.29
CA GLY A 319 18.54 32.70 -4.13
C GLY A 319 18.43 33.65 -5.34
N LYS A 320 19.05 33.30 -6.48
CA LYS A 320 19.05 34.10 -7.72
C LYS A 320 17.87 33.77 -8.65
N TRP A 321 16.95 32.93 -8.20
CA TRP A 321 15.73 32.63 -8.94
C TRP A 321 14.68 33.71 -8.70
N ASN A 322 14.12 34.28 -9.77
CA ASN A 322 13.04 35.25 -9.75
C ASN A 322 11.75 34.62 -10.32
N PRO A 323 10.65 34.56 -9.56
CA PRO A 323 9.37 34.05 -10.05
C PRO A 323 8.76 34.88 -11.19
N GLU A 324 9.07 36.17 -11.27
CA GLU A 324 8.47 37.10 -12.25
C GLU A 324 9.11 37.02 -13.65
N ASP A 325 10.30 36.42 -13.78
CA ASP A 325 11.05 36.32 -15.03
C ASP A 325 10.68 35.11 -15.91
N SER A 326 9.77 34.25 -15.46
CA SER A 326 9.39 33.01 -16.18
C SER A 326 8.16 33.21 -17.05
N GLN A 327 8.37 33.41 -18.36
CA GLN A 327 7.30 33.54 -19.36
C GLN A 327 6.55 32.22 -19.72
N ALA A 328 6.77 31.12 -18.98
CA ALA A 328 6.13 29.83 -19.27
C ALA A 328 5.67 29.09 -17.99
N ASP A 329 4.38 28.74 -17.93
CA ASP A 329 3.75 28.06 -16.78
C ASP A 329 4.47 26.76 -16.35
N ALA A 330 5.06 26.02 -17.30
CA ALA A 330 5.77 24.77 -17.03
C ALA A 330 7.11 24.97 -16.30
N ASP A 331 7.83 26.06 -16.61
CA ASP A 331 9.11 26.38 -15.95
C ASP A 331 8.87 26.86 -14.52
N SER A 332 7.74 27.51 -14.26
CA SER A 332 7.32 27.92 -12.92
C SER A 332 7.05 26.72 -12.01
N ARG A 333 6.35 25.67 -12.47
CA ARG A 333 6.11 24.46 -11.65
C ARG A 333 7.40 23.71 -11.30
N ASN A 334 8.30 23.53 -12.26
CA ASN A 334 9.58 22.85 -12.03
C ASN A 334 10.46 23.65 -11.06
N ALA A 335 10.48 24.98 -11.19
CA ALA A 335 11.21 25.85 -10.28
C ALA A 335 10.66 25.82 -8.86
N LEU A 336 9.33 25.83 -8.68
CA LEU A 336 8.70 25.70 -7.37
C LEU A 336 9.01 24.35 -6.72
N ALA A 337 8.99 23.26 -7.50
CA ALA A 337 9.37 21.93 -7.00
C ALA A 337 10.84 21.88 -6.56
N ALA A 338 11.75 22.47 -7.35
CA ALA A 338 13.16 22.61 -6.96
C ALA A 338 13.33 23.48 -5.71
N ARG A 339 12.55 24.56 -5.58
CA ARG A 339 12.57 25.45 -4.41
C ARG A 339 12.09 24.74 -3.14
N GLY A 340 10.98 24.01 -3.23
CA GLY A 340 10.45 23.26 -2.10
C GLY A 340 11.41 22.13 -1.70
N TYR A 341 11.98 21.42 -2.68
CA TYR A 341 12.99 20.40 -2.41
C TYR A 341 14.20 20.96 -1.65
N TYR A 342 14.67 22.16 -2.02
CA TYR A 342 15.73 22.85 -1.28
C TYR A 342 15.32 23.18 0.16
N GLN A 343 14.13 23.72 0.38
CA GLN A 343 13.65 24.05 1.73
C GLN A 343 13.51 22.81 2.60
N ALA A 344 12.97 21.71 2.05
CA ALA A 344 12.92 20.42 2.73
C ALA A 344 14.33 19.89 3.05
N PHE A 345 15.28 19.97 2.11
CA PHE A 345 16.67 19.57 2.32
C PHE A 345 17.32 20.32 3.49
N LEU A 346 17.06 21.62 3.65
CA LEU A 346 17.55 22.40 4.78
C LEU A 346 17.00 21.88 6.12
N LYS A 347 15.71 21.50 6.19
CA LYS A 347 15.14 20.88 7.39
C LYS A 347 15.71 19.50 7.67
N VAL A 348 15.93 18.68 6.64
CA VAL A 348 16.60 17.38 6.78
C VAL A 348 18.00 17.57 7.36
N LYS A 349 18.75 18.58 6.88
CA LYS A 349 20.07 18.93 7.40
C LYS A 349 20.02 19.36 8.86
N ASP A 350 19.00 20.11 9.27
CA ASP A 350 18.78 20.47 10.67
C ASP A 350 18.51 19.23 11.54
N SER A 351 17.65 18.32 11.08
CA SER A 351 17.38 17.05 11.77
C SER A 351 18.62 16.18 11.88
N VAL A 352 19.41 16.03 10.80
CA VAL A 352 20.70 15.32 10.83
C VAL A 352 21.64 15.95 11.86
N ARG A 353 21.74 17.28 11.91
CA ARG A 353 22.54 17.98 12.92
C ARG A 353 22.07 17.65 14.35
N LYS A 354 20.76 17.66 14.62
CA LYS A 354 20.20 17.29 15.95
C LYS A 354 20.65 15.88 16.35
N VAL A 355 20.59 14.92 15.42
CA VAL A 355 21.01 13.53 15.67
C VAL A 355 22.50 13.42 15.94
N LEU A 356 23.33 14.09 15.13
CA LEU A 356 24.79 14.11 15.33
C LEU A 356 25.20 14.77 16.67
N GLN A 357 24.32 15.59 17.25
CA GLN A 357 24.48 16.19 18.59
C GLN A 357 23.96 15.29 19.73
N GLY A 358 23.48 14.08 19.44
CA GLY A 358 23.09 13.08 20.43
C GLY A 358 21.58 12.79 20.53
N ALA A 359 20.75 13.37 19.66
CA ALA A 359 19.34 12.95 19.57
C ALA A 359 19.21 11.54 18.96
N GLU A 360 18.16 10.80 19.32
CA GLU A 360 17.91 9.47 18.74
C GLU A 360 17.43 9.60 17.30
N ALA A 361 18.08 8.91 16.35
CA ALA A 361 17.89 9.19 14.93
C ALA A 361 16.51 8.78 14.40
N GLY A 362 16.02 7.60 14.80
CA GLY A 362 14.73 7.08 14.35
C GLY A 362 13.60 7.95 14.86
N LYS A 363 13.66 8.31 16.15
CA LYS A 363 12.70 9.24 16.77
C LYS A 363 12.72 10.62 16.12
N THR A 364 13.90 11.21 15.92
CA THR A 364 14.03 12.56 15.34
C THR A 364 13.40 12.61 13.95
N VAL A 365 13.64 11.61 13.10
CA VAL A 365 13.05 11.56 11.76
C VAL A 365 11.55 11.30 11.81
N ALA A 366 11.08 10.44 12.71
CA ALA A 366 9.66 10.19 12.92
C ALA A 366 8.88 11.44 13.37
N GLU A 367 9.52 12.35 14.11
CA GLU A 367 8.92 13.61 14.56
C GLU A 367 9.04 14.73 13.51
N ASP A 368 10.16 14.80 12.77
CA ASP A 368 10.46 15.94 11.88
C ASP A 368 9.99 15.76 10.42
N PHE A 369 9.63 14.55 9.94
CA PHE A 369 9.34 14.34 8.51
C PHE A 369 8.13 15.13 7.99
N GLU A 370 7.16 15.44 8.85
CA GLU A 370 5.98 16.24 8.48
C GLU A 370 6.39 17.68 8.13
N ASP A 371 7.35 18.25 8.87
CA ASP A 371 7.93 19.56 8.56
C ASP A 371 8.70 19.54 7.24
N TRP A 372 9.41 18.44 6.95
CA TRP A 372 10.12 18.29 5.68
C TRP A 372 9.14 18.27 4.51
N HIS A 373 8.03 17.55 4.66
CA HIS A 373 6.96 17.49 3.66
C HIS A 373 6.30 18.86 3.49
N PHE A 374 6.00 19.55 4.59
CA PHE A 374 5.43 20.90 4.55
C PHE A 374 6.31 21.87 3.74
N GLU A 375 7.62 21.94 4.05
CA GLU A 375 8.57 22.81 3.34
C GLU A 375 8.73 22.42 1.87
N MET A 376 8.56 21.14 1.53
CA MET A 376 8.59 20.66 0.15
C MET A 376 7.48 21.29 -0.72
N PHE A 377 6.35 21.65 -0.12
CA PHE A 377 5.18 22.18 -0.83
C PHE A 377 4.82 23.63 -0.46
N GLN A 378 5.49 24.23 0.52
CA GLN A 378 5.31 25.63 0.93
C GLN A 378 5.39 26.63 -0.24
N PRO A 379 6.29 26.50 -1.24
CA PRO A 379 6.30 27.38 -2.41
C PRO A 379 5.03 27.26 -3.27
N CYS A 380 4.47 26.06 -3.39
CA CYS A 380 3.23 25.82 -4.13
C CYS A 380 2.03 26.46 -3.43
N ILE A 381 2.02 26.51 -2.09
CA ILE A 381 1.01 27.26 -1.32
C ILE A 381 1.15 28.74 -1.58
N THR A 382 2.38 29.27 -1.49
CA THR A 382 2.65 30.71 -1.70
C THR A 382 2.24 31.16 -3.10
N ALA A 383 2.46 30.31 -4.10
CA ALA A 383 2.05 30.54 -5.48
C ALA A 383 0.55 30.31 -5.75
N GLY A 384 -0.22 29.89 -4.74
CA GLY A 384 -1.66 29.62 -4.87
C GLY A 384 -2.00 28.39 -5.72
N ILE A 385 -1.05 27.48 -5.95
CA ILE A 385 -1.23 26.25 -6.73
C ILE A 385 -1.98 25.19 -5.92
N ILE A 386 -1.69 25.11 -4.62
CA ILE A 386 -2.38 24.22 -3.67
C ILE A 386 -2.84 25.03 -2.45
N LYS A 387 -3.83 24.53 -1.72
CA LYS A 387 -4.28 25.18 -0.48
C LYS A 387 -3.42 24.72 0.69
N ALA A 388 -3.25 25.59 1.70
CA ALA A 388 -2.58 25.21 2.93
C ALA A 388 -3.25 24.02 3.64
N SER A 389 -4.58 23.91 3.55
CA SER A 389 -5.35 22.77 4.06
C SER A 389 -4.97 21.44 3.43
N ASP A 390 -4.42 21.44 2.21
CA ASP A 390 -4.08 20.22 1.47
C ASP A 390 -2.81 19.54 2.04
N LEU A 391 -2.06 20.22 2.92
CA LEU A 391 -0.89 19.68 3.65
C LEU A 391 -1.18 19.35 5.12
N VAL A 392 -2.41 19.54 5.59
CA VAL A 392 -2.74 19.27 6.99
C VAL A 392 -3.02 17.79 7.17
N GLY A 393 -2.13 17.10 7.88
CA GLY A 393 -2.26 15.68 8.17
C GLY A 393 -2.07 14.79 6.94
N TYR A 394 -2.55 13.54 7.04
CA TYR A 394 -2.47 12.57 5.95
C TYR A 394 -3.62 12.74 4.96
N ARG A 395 -3.46 12.15 3.77
CA ARG A 395 -4.46 12.23 2.71
C ARG A 395 -5.82 11.68 3.14
N ASP A 396 -6.88 12.33 2.68
CA ASP A 396 -8.27 11.89 2.88
C ASP A 396 -8.84 11.09 1.70
N ASN A 397 -8.11 11.00 0.60
CA ASN A 397 -8.54 10.31 -0.60
C ASN A 397 -7.64 9.10 -0.91
N GLN A 398 -8.23 8.11 -1.57
CA GLN A 398 -7.47 6.96 -2.04
C GLN A 398 -6.59 7.35 -3.23
N VAL A 399 -5.35 6.84 -3.21
CA VAL A 399 -4.37 7.02 -4.28
C VAL A 399 -3.95 5.66 -4.83
N TYR A 400 -3.38 5.68 -6.02
CA TYR A 400 -2.91 4.51 -6.73
C TYR A 400 -1.60 4.85 -7.44
N ILE A 401 -0.68 3.90 -7.49
CA ILE A 401 0.65 4.11 -8.06
C ILE A 401 0.65 3.58 -9.49
N ARG A 402 1.03 4.47 -10.43
CA ARG A 402 1.05 4.13 -11.85
C ARG A 402 1.97 2.96 -12.15
N GLY A 403 1.43 1.92 -12.79
CA GLY A 403 2.17 0.72 -13.17
C GLY A 403 2.42 -0.26 -12.02
N SER A 404 1.89 0.01 -10.83
CA SER A 404 1.99 -0.89 -9.67
C SER A 404 0.71 -1.73 -9.52
N LYS A 405 0.87 -2.98 -9.07
CA LYS A 405 -0.22 -3.83 -8.58
C LYS A 405 -0.49 -3.62 -7.09
N HIS A 406 0.46 -3.02 -6.37
CA HIS A 406 0.23 -2.61 -5.00
C HIS A 406 -0.69 -1.39 -4.97
N THR A 407 -1.79 -1.54 -4.23
CA THR A 407 -2.69 -0.45 -3.90
C THR A 407 -2.31 0.09 -2.52
N PRO A 408 -1.87 1.37 -2.41
CA PRO A 408 -1.59 1.98 -1.12
C PRO A 408 -2.76 1.88 -0.14
N LEU A 409 -2.47 1.95 1.15
CA LEU A 409 -3.46 1.79 2.22
C LEU A 409 -4.63 2.78 2.09
N SER A 410 -5.81 2.45 2.63
CA SER A 410 -6.90 3.43 2.68
C SER A 410 -6.53 4.62 3.58
N PRO A 411 -7.15 5.81 3.43
CA PRO A 411 -6.94 6.92 4.35
C PRO A 411 -7.08 6.55 5.83
N ASP A 412 -8.06 5.72 6.18
CA ASP A 412 -8.26 5.24 7.54
C ASP A 412 -7.10 4.34 8.00
N ALA A 413 -6.66 3.43 7.13
CA ALA A 413 -5.53 2.55 7.38
C ALA A 413 -4.20 3.31 7.50
N VAL A 414 -4.01 4.43 6.78
CA VAL A 414 -2.82 5.29 6.91
C VAL A 414 -2.72 5.85 8.33
N ARG A 415 -3.84 6.31 8.92
CA ARG A 415 -3.87 6.86 10.29
C ARG A 415 -3.53 5.81 11.35
N GLU A 416 -3.78 4.53 11.06
CA GLU A 416 -3.40 3.41 11.92
C GLU A 416 -1.96 2.93 11.68
N ALA A 417 -1.48 3.03 10.43
CA ALA A 417 -0.19 2.52 9.98
C ALA A 417 0.98 3.46 10.29
N MET A 418 0.81 4.78 10.15
CA MET A 418 1.89 5.75 10.35
C MET A 418 2.44 5.76 11.78
N PRO A 419 1.63 5.69 12.86
CA PRO A 419 2.15 5.55 14.22
C PRO A 419 3.00 4.30 14.41
N VAL A 420 2.65 3.20 13.74
CA VAL A 420 3.41 1.95 13.79
C VAL A 420 4.74 2.09 13.05
N TRP A 421 4.74 2.77 11.90
CA TRP A 421 5.98 3.11 11.19
C TRP A 421 6.91 3.98 12.05
N MET A 422 6.39 5.00 12.72
CA MET A 422 7.15 5.86 13.65
C MET A 422 7.77 5.05 14.79
N GLU A 423 6.98 4.17 15.42
CA GLU A 423 7.47 3.28 16.48
C GLU A 423 8.58 2.33 15.99
N LEU A 424 8.41 1.73 14.81
CA LEU A 424 9.40 0.83 14.21
C LEU A 424 10.71 1.57 13.86
N MET A 425 10.61 2.83 13.42
CA MET A 425 11.77 3.69 13.18
C MET A 425 12.55 3.97 14.47
N GLU A 426 11.85 4.29 15.57
CA GLU A 426 12.46 4.53 16.89
C GLU A 426 13.10 3.26 17.47
N GLN A 427 12.45 2.09 17.33
CA GLN A 427 12.93 0.83 17.91
C GLN A 427 14.06 0.14 17.13
N GLU A 428 14.21 0.40 15.82
CA GLU A 428 15.18 -0.31 15.00
C GLU A 428 16.60 0.17 15.27
N GLU A 429 17.45 -0.62 15.93
CA GLU A 429 18.83 -0.20 16.26
C GLU A 429 19.80 -0.17 15.06
N ASP A 430 19.55 -0.97 14.02
CA ASP A 430 20.46 -1.02 12.86
C ASP A 430 20.13 0.10 11.87
N ALA A 431 21.02 1.09 11.77
CA ALA A 431 20.83 2.24 10.89
C ALA A 431 20.62 1.89 9.40
N MET A 432 21.22 0.80 8.91
CA MET A 432 21.04 0.35 7.53
C MET A 432 19.65 -0.26 7.34
N VAL A 433 19.21 -1.10 8.28
CA VAL A 433 17.84 -1.64 8.29
C VAL A 433 16.84 -0.49 8.38
N ARG A 434 17.08 0.46 9.29
CA ARG A 434 16.24 1.65 9.49
C ARG A 434 16.16 2.50 8.23
N ALA A 435 17.26 2.70 7.50
CA ALA A 435 17.26 3.41 6.22
C ALA A 435 16.43 2.71 5.13
N ILE A 436 16.65 1.40 4.94
CA ILE A 436 16.00 0.61 3.88
C ILE A 436 14.51 0.44 4.17
N LEU A 437 14.17 -0.05 5.37
CA LEU A 437 12.79 -0.33 5.74
C LEU A 437 12.02 0.96 6.03
N GLY A 438 12.66 1.96 6.64
CA GLY A 438 12.08 3.28 6.85
C GLY A 438 11.61 3.91 5.54
N HIS A 439 12.46 3.89 4.51
CA HIS A 439 12.08 4.29 3.16
C HIS A 439 10.93 3.46 2.61
N PHE A 440 11.10 2.13 2.56
CA PHE A 440 10.15 1.24 1.89
C PHE A 440 8.74 1.33 2.50
N PHE A 441 8.63 1.24 3.83
CA PHE A 441 7.32 1.29 4.48
C PHE A 441 6.65 2.66 4.36
N PHE A 442 7.41 3.74 4.31
CA PHE A 442 6.85 5.07 4.07
C PHE A 442 6.16 5.15 2.69
N VAL A 443 6.81 4.65 1.63
CA VAL A 443 6.21 4.64 0.27
C VAL A 443 5.12 3.58 0.09
N TYR A 444 5.18 2.47 0.85
CA TYR A 444 4.14 1.44 0.90
C TYR A 444 2.86 1.95 1.57
N ILE A 445 2.98 2.69 2.68
CA ILE A 445 1.83 3.34 3.34
C ILE A 445 1.29 4.49 2.47
N HIS A 446 2.21 5.26 1.89
CA HIS A 446 1.91 6.39 0.99
C HIS A 446 1.02 7.45 1.66
N PRO A 447 1.49 8.13 2.73
CA PRO A 447 0.63 8.96 3.58
C PRO A 447 0.09 10.24 2.92
N TYR A 448 0.75 10.75 1.88
CA TYR A 448 0.40 12.04 1.27
C TYR A 448 -0.13 11.90 -0.17
N MET A 449 -0.78 12.96 -0.67
CA MET A 449 -1.25 13.03 -2.07
C MET A 449 -0.09 13.13 -3.07
N ASP A 450 1.01 13.76 -2.68
CA ASP A 450 2.25 13.88 -3.47
C ASP A 450 3.45 14.03 -2.50
N GLY A 451 4.66 13.79 -2.99
CA GLY A 451 5.93 13.99 -2.26
C GLY A 451 6.43 12.76 -1.51
N ASN A 452 5.71 11.63 -1.58
CA ASN A 452 6.05 10.42 -0.82
C ASN A 452 7.44 9.88 -1.18
N GLY A 453 7.76 9.75 -2.48
CA GLY A 453 9.07 9.26 -2.93
C GLY A 453 10.23 10.17 -2.53
N ARG A 454 10.05 11.49 -2.66
CA ARG A 454 11.06 12.51 -2.28
C ARG A 454 11.32 12.48 -0.78
N THR A 455 10.27 12.43 0.02
CA THR A 455 10.37 12.35 1.50
C THR A 455 11.01 11.04 1.93
N ALA A 456 10.65 9.91 1.31
CA ALA A 456 11.26 8.61 1.62
C ALA A 456 12.77 8.57 1.31
N ARG A 457 13.22 9.21 0.23
CA ARG A 457 14.65 9.32 -0.08
C ARG A 457 15.40 10.20 0.95
N PHE A 458 14.78 11.25 1.47
CA PHE A 458 15.34 12.01 2.59
C PHE A 458 15.38 11.18 3.88
N ILE A 459 14.32 10.44 4.22
CA ILE A 459 14.29 9.51 5.36
C ILE A 459 15.44 8.50 5.25
N MET A 460 15.59 7.86 4.09
CA MET A 460 16.67 6.91 3.81
C MET A 460 18.03 7.54 4.07
N ASN A 461 18.30 8.70 3.46
CA ASN A 461 19.61 9.33 3.52
C ASN A 461 19.92 9.89 4.90
N ALA A 462 18.94 10.43 5.63
CA ALA A 462 19.11 10.84 7.03
C ALA A 462 19.60 9.66 7.87
N MET A 463 18.97 8.48 7.75
CA MET A 463 19.37 7.28 8.49
C MET A 463 20.74 6.73 8.07
N LEU A 464 21.07 6.82 6.78
CA LEU A 464 22.41 6.46 6.30
C LEU A 464 23.48 7.35 6.92
N VAL A 465 23.37 8.67 6.78
CA VAL A 465 24.45 9.58 7.22
C VAL A 465 24.61 9.60 8.73
N THR A 466 23.52 9.57 9.50
CA THR A 466 23.60 9.48 10.96
C THR A 466 24.09 8.11 11.45
N GLY A 467 23.97 7.07 10.62
CA GLY A 467 24.50 5.73 10.86
C GLY A 467 25.97 5.53 10.47
N GLY A 468 26.63 6.59 9.98
CA GLY A 468 28.01 6.52 9.49
C GLY A 468 28.13 5.94 8.07
N TYR A 469 27.09 6.07 7.24
CA TYR A 469 27.11 5.69 5.83
C TYR A 469 27.06 6.94 4.93
N LEU A 470 27.49 6.80 3.68
CA LEU A 470 27.47 7.92 2.74
C LEU A 470 26.05 8.21 2.24
N TRP A 471 25.82 9.48 1.87
CA TRP A 471 24.60 9.89 1.18
C TRP A 471 24.45 9.14 -0.14
N ARG A 472 23.29 8.53 -0.37
CA ARG A 472 22.99 7.72 -1.57
C ARG A 472 22.01 8.45 -2.48
N VAL A 473 22.51 8.88 -3.64
CA VAL A 473 21.68 9.44 -4.72
C VAL A 473 21.23 8.33 -5.66
N ILE A 474 19.96 7.95 -5.61
CA ILE A 474 19.35 7.04 -6.61
C ILE A 474 19.23 7.81 -7.92
N THR A 475 19.88 7.34 -8.98
CA THR A 475 19.93 8.10 -10.23
C THR A 475 18.71 7.84 -11.12
N VAL A 476 18.48 8.71 -12.11
CA VAL A 476 17.35 8.57 -13.03
C VAL A 476 17.52 7.35 -13.94
N GLU A 477 18.76 6.96 -14.21
CA GLU A 477 19.13 5.75 -14.94
C GLU A 477 18.76 4.49 -14.13
N GLU A 478 18.80 4.57 -12.79
CA GLU A 478 18.39 3.49 -11.89
C GLU A 478 16.87 3.42 -11.69
N ARG A 479 16.09 4.38 -12.20
CA ARG A 479 14.64 4.50 -11.95
C ARG A 479 13.89 3.21 -12.22
N THR A 480 14.12 2.55 -13.35
CA THR A 480 13.42 1.31 -13.70
C THR A 480 13.71 0.21 -12.68
N ALA A 481 14.98 -0.05 -12.38
CA ALA A 481 15.38 -1.05 -11.39
C ALA A 481 14.88 -0.73 -9.98
N TYR A 482 14.90 0.55 -9.59
CA TYR A 482 14.36 1.03 -8.31
C TYR A 482 12.85 0.78 -8.19
N MET A 483 12.07 1.12 -9.22
CA MET A 483 10.62 0.90 -9.21
C MET A 483 10.27 -0.59 -9.24
N GLU A 484 10.97 -1.41 -10.04
CA GLU A 484 10.82 -2.87 -10.06
C GLU A 484 11.15 -3.50 -8.70
N ALA A 485 12.18 -2.99 -8.02
CA ALA A 485 12.55 -3.47 -6.70
C ALA A 485 11.50 -3.13 -5.62
N LEU A 486 10.92 -1.92 -5.66
CA LEU A 486 9.81 -1.55 -4.78
C LEU A 486 8.54 -2.34 -5.06
N GLU A 487 8.23 -2.59 -6.34
CA GLU A 487 7.10 -3.41 -6.76
C GLU A 487 7.25 -4.85 -6.26
N LYS A 488 8.43 -5.44 -6.44
CA LYS A 488 8.75 -6.78 -5.94
C LYS A 488 8.60 -6.85 -4.41
N ALA A 489 9.13 -5.87 -3.69
CA ALA A 489 9.00 -5.82 -2.24
C ALA A 489 7.53 -5.68 -1.79
N SER A 490 6.72 -4.92 -2.52
CA SER A 490 5.30 -4.69 -2.18
C SER A 490 4.40 -5.89 -2.50
N ILE A 491 4.71 -6.65 -3.55
CA ILE A 491 3.90 -7.80 -3.99
C ILE A 491 4.37 -9.11 -3.36
N GLU A 492 5.68 -9.36 -3.40
CA GLU A 492 6.26 -10.66 -3.03
C GLU A 492 6.81 -10.66 -1.61
N GLY A 493 6.86 -9.49 -0.94
CA GLY A 493 7.48 -9.35 0.37
C GLY A 493 9.00 -9.54 0.34
N ASP A 494 9.64 -9.40 -0.83
CA ASP A 494 11.08 -9.54 -1.01
C ASP A 494 11.76 -8.17 -1.17
N ILE A 495 12.37 -7.69 -0.10
CA ILE A 495 13.07 -6.39 -0.05
C ILE A 495 14.50 -6.45 -0.63
N THR A 496 15.00 -7.64 -0.98
CA THR A 496 16.44 -7.85 -1.23
C THR A 496 16.96 -7.07 -2.43
N SER A 497 16.18 -6.96 -3.51
CA SER A 497 16.55 -6.16 -4.68
C SER A 497 16.67 -4.68 -4.33
N PHE A 498 15.74 -4.16 -3.54
CA PHE A 498 15.75 -2.75 -3.13
C PHE A 498 16.94 -2.47 -2.22
N ALA A 499 17.16 -3.32 -1.21
CA ALA A 499 18.32 -3.25 -0.33
C ALA A 499 19.63 -3.26 -1.14
N LYS A 500 19.78 -4.16 -2.12
CA LYS A 500 20.97 -4.21 -2.99
C LYS A 500 21.19 -2.90 -3.76
N ILE A 501 20.15 -2.25 -4.28
CA ILE A 501 20.29 -0.95 -4.98
C ILE A 501 20.82 0.14 -4.04
N ILE A 502 20.32 0.17 -2.80
CA ILE A 502 20.80 1.14 -1.80
C ILE A 502 22.26 0.86 -1.45
N LEU A 503 22.63 -0.42 -1.32
CA LEU A 503 23.97 -0.88 -0.99
C LEU A 503 24.97 -0.77 -2.16
N SER A 504 24.51 -0.79 -3.42
CA SER A 504 25.34 -0.84 -4.63
C SER A 504 25.86 0.51 -5.11
N GLY A 505 25.73 1.57 -4.31
CA GLY A 505 26.21 2.93 -4.65
C GLY A 505 27.73 3.08 -4.85
N ARG A 506 28.47 2.00 -5.10
CA ARG A 506 29.88 1.98 -5.45
C ARG A 506 30.06 1.33 -6.83
N LYS A 507 30.10 2.16 -7.86
CA LYS A 507 31.18 2.01 -8.85
C LYS A 507 32.09 3.19 -8.62
N GLU A 508 33.34 2.85 -8.31
CA GLU A 508 34.49 3.74 -8.14
C GLU A 508 34.61 4.77 -9.26
#